data_AF-A0A0W7X3M2-F1
#
_entry.id   AF-A0A0W7X3M2-F1
#
_cell.length_a   1.000
_cell.length_b   1.000
_cell.length_c   1.000
_cell.angle_alpha   90.00
_cell.angle_beta   90.00
_cell.angle_gamma   90.00
#
_symmetry.space_group_name_H-M   'P 1'
#
loop_
_entity.id
_entity.type
_entity.pdbx_description
1 polymer ?
#
loop_
_entity_poly.entity_id
_entity_poly.type
_entity_poly.pdbx_seq_one_letter_code
_entity_poly.pdbx_strand_id
1 'polypeptide(L)'
;MNEPHTTTSPTDAGHRATALSDREIAALRERARREAGPFVDPRIVSSPRYFHNREWAAAIVGRPDFSVGDWSTLYLLAIAMDAEPDPPVTRAQLAAQAAIEERALSAEANRALREQHTAARHRTEAAAWAAAVRTCLVKVIVCENRYGRVRDGARERLRHVLPLGEVFSGRRRRHLAGRALCETPGRAKPLALDEDPIAAPATCQRCLSYVSQIRMAAAA
;
A
#
# COMPACT_ATOMS: atom_id res chain seq x y z
N MET A 1 -5.74 -58.10 -34.82
CA MET A 1 -6.41 -56.93 -35.42
C MET A 1 -7.08 -56.19 -34.29
N ASN A 2 -6.41 -55.16 -33.76
CA ASN A 2 -6.96 -54.28 -32.73
C ASN A 2 -6.94 -52.87 -33.33
N GLU A 3 -8.12 -52.33 -33.63
CA GLU A 3 -8.26 -50.93 -34.02
C GLU A 3 -8.13 -50.05 -32.77
N PRO A 4 -7.27 -49.03 -32.77
CA PRO A 4 -7.22 -48.07 -31.67
C PRO A 4 -8.44 -47.14 -31.78
N HIS A 5 -9.40 -47.34 -30.88
CA HIS A 5 -10.41 -46.32 -30.56
C HIS A 5 -9.70 -45.08 -30.04
N THR A 6 -9.61 -44.07 -30.91
CA THR A 6 -9.16 -42.73 -30.52
C THR A 6 -10.37 -42.03 -29.90
N THR A 7 -10.52 -42.17 -28.59
CA THR A 7 -11.48 -41.39 -27.82
C THR A 7 -10.95 -39.96 -27.77
N THR A 8 -11.43 -39.10 -28.67
CA THR A 8 -11.19 -37.66 -28.64
C THR A 8 -11.89 -37.09 -27.41
N SER A 9 -11.13 -36.77 -26.37
CA SER A 9 -11.61 -36.03 -25.20
C SER A 9 -12.21 -34.68 -25.63
N PRO A 10 -13.42 -34.30 -25.18
CA PRO A 10 -14.12 -33.07 -25.57
C PRO A 10 -13.65 -31.84 -24.75
N THR A 11 -12.37 -31.74 -24.43
CA THR A 11 -11.82 -30.74 -23.49
C THR A 11 -10.79 -29.83 -24.12
N ASP A 12 -11.08 -29.36 -25.34
CA ASP A 12 -10.38 -28.21 -25.93
C ASP A 12 -11.31 -27.39 -26.85
N ALA A 13 -12.58 -27.27 -26.47
CA ALA A 13 -13.45 -26.22 -26.99
C ALA A 13 -12.91 -24.88 -26.47
N GLY A 14 -11.91 -24.36 -27.18
CA GLY A 14 -11.11 -23.22 -26.82
C GLY A 14 -11.94 -22.07 -26.29
N HIS A 15 -11.52 -21.53 -25.14
CA HIS A 15 -12.14 -20.39 -24.50
C HIS A 15 -12.14 -19.19 -25.47
N ARG A 16 -13.29 -18.92 -26.10
CA ARG A 16 -13.44 -17.81 -27.06
C ARG A 16 -13.73 -16.53 -26.29
N ALA A 17 -13.08 -15.44 -26.71
CA ALA A 17 -13.26 -14.12 -26.11
C ALA A 17 -14.61 -13.46 -26.45
N THR A 18 -15.42 -14.10 -27.29
CA THR A 18 -16.77 -13.68 -27.72
C THR A 18 -17.63 -14.93 -27.90
N ALA A 19 -18.92 -14.82 -27.57
CA ALA A 19 -19.96 -15.81 -27.83
C ALA A 19 -20.46 -15.76 -29.27
N LEU A 20 -20.16 -14.69 -30.03
CA LEU A 20 -20.56 -14.57 -31.43
C LEU A 20 -19.90 -15.65 -32.28
N SER A 21 -20.68 -16.28 -33.14
CA SER A 21 -20.19 -17.22 -34.15
C SER A 21 -19.35 -16.49 -35.20
N ASP A 22 -18.48 -17.21 -35.90
CA ASP A 22 -17.66 -16.63 -36.97
C ASP A 22 -18.51 -16.01 -38.08
N ARG A 23 -19.71 -16.56 -38.33
CA ARG A 23 -20.67 -16.02 -39.30
C ARG A 23 -21.24 -14.66 -38.85
N GLU A 24 -21.58 -14.53 -37.57
CA GLU A 24 -22.07 -13.27 -37.01
C GLU A 24 -20.96 -12.20 -37.03
N ILE A 25 -19.74 -12.58 -36.66
CA ILE A 25 -18.58 -11.69 -36.73
C ILE A 25 -18.33 -11.24 -38.18
N ALA A 26 -18.39 -12.16 -39.16
CA ALA A 26 -18.24 -11.82 -40.56
C ALA A 26 -19.35 -10.86 -41.06
N ALA A 27 -20.59 -11.08 -40.62
CA ALA A 27 -21.71 -10.20 -40.95
C ALA A 27 -21.54 -8.79 -40.34
N LEU A 28 -21.06 -8.69 -39.09
CA LEU A 28 -20.74 -7.41 -38.44
C LEU A 28 -19.60 -6.67 -39.16
N ARG A 29 -18.53 -7.38 -39.54
CA ARG A 29 -17.43 -6.80 -40.34
C ARG A 29 -17.92 -6.29 -41.68
N GLU A 30 -18.77 -7.05 -42.37
CA GLU A 30 -19.36 -6.62 -43.64
C GLU A 30 -20.27 -5.41 -43.47
N ARG A 31 -21.08 -5.40 -42.42
CA ARG A 31 -21.93 -4.26 -42.08
C ARG A 31 -21.08 -3.01 -41.81
N ALA A 32 -20.02 -3.14 -41.00
CA ALA A 32 -19.10 -2.05 -40.74
C ALA A 32 -18.42 -1.53 -42.00
N ARG A 33 -17.99 -2.41 -42.93
CA ARG A 33 -17.42 -1.97 -44.22
C ARG A 33 -18.39 -1.14 -45.07
N ARG A 34 -19.69 -1.46 -45.03
CA ARG A 34 -20.72 -0.75 -45.81
C ARG A 34 -21.18 0.55 -45.14
N GLU A 35 -21.29 0.54 -43.81
CA GLU A 35 -21.90 1.63 -43.04
C GLU A 35 -20.86 2.62 -42.46
N ALA A 36 -19.60 2.21 -42.27
CA ALA A 36 -18.52 3.09 -41.83
C ALA A 36 -17.98 3.93 -43.01
N GLY A 37 -18.78 4.91 -43.42
CA GLY A 37 -18.37 5.96 -44.37
C GLY A 37 -17.68 7.16 -43.69
N PRO A 38 -17.33 8.22 -44.45
CA PRO A 38 -16.74 9.45 -43.91
C PRO A 38 -17.65 10.23 -42.95
N PHE A 39 -18.93 9.85 -42.85
CA PHE A 39 -19.92 10.46 -41.97
C PHE A 39 -20.58 9.38 -41.10
N VAL A 40 -19.88 8.96 -40.05
CA VAL A 40 -20.45 8.09 -39.01
C VAL A 40 -21.30 8.94 -38.06
N ASP A 41 -22.44 8.41 -37.61
CA ASP A 41 -23.26 9.08 -36.60
C ASP A 41 -22.42 9.35 -35.34
N PRO A 42 -22.24 10.63 -34.93
CA PRO A 42 -21.45 10.98 -33.75
C PRO A 42 -21.99 10.35 -32.47
N ARG A 43 -23.27 9.96 -32.41
CA ARG A 43 -23.86 9.27 -31.25
C ARG A 43 -23.24 7.88 -31.02
N ILE A 44 -22.85 7.19 -32.09
CA ILE A 44 -22.19 5.88 -32.04
C ILE A 44 -20.78 6.01 -31.47
N VAL A 45 -20.12 7.15 -31.69
CA VAL A 45 -18.73 7.42 -31.29
C VAL A 45 -18.63 8.14 -29.94
N SER A 46 -19.64 8.95 -29.58
CA SER A 46 -19.62 9.78 -28.37
C SER A 46 -19.85 9.01 -27.06
N SER A 47 -20.19 7.72 -27.13
CA SER A 47 -20.28 6.89 -25.93
C SER A 47 -18.86 6.61 -25.42
N PRO A 48 -18.51 6.94 -24.16
CA PRO A 48 -17.20 6.64 -23.57
C PRO A 48 -17.02 5.14 -23.27
N ARG A 49 -17.52 4.29 -24.15
CA ARG A 49 -17.46 2.84 -24.05
C ARG A 49 -16.10 2.40 -24.61
N TYR A 50 -15.13 2.33 -23.71
CA TYR A 50 -14.04 1.39 -23.86
C TYR A 50 -14.70 0.02 -24.07
N PHE A 51 -14.58 -0.54 -25.28
CA PHE A 51 -15.05 -1.88 -25.61
C PHE A 51 -14.69 -2.88 -24.50
N HIS A 52 -15.53 -3.90 -24.32
CA HIS A 52 -15.54 -4.79 -23.15
C HIS A 52 -14.17 -5.18 -22.60
N ASN A 53 -13.30 -5.69 -23.46
CA ASN A 53 -11.87 -5.85 -23.21
C ASN A 53 -11.11 -5.99 -24.53
N ARG A 54 -9.77 -5.91 -24.48
CA ARG A 54 -8.91 -5.96 -25.68
C ARG A 54 -8.95 -7.33 -26.38
N GLU A 55 -9.14 -8.42 -25.65
CA GLU A 55 -9.18 -9.78 -26.19
C GLU A 55 -10.47 -10.00 -26.99
N TRP A 56 -11.61 -9.56 -26.45
CA TRP A 56 -12.90 -9.49 -27.14
C TRP A 56 -12.80 -8.66 -28.41
N ALA A 57 -12.28 -7.43 -28.30
CA ALA A 57 -12.14 -6.55 -29.45
C ALA A 57 -11.21 -7.13 -30.52
N ALA A 58 -10.10 -7.78 -30.14
CA ALA A 58 -9.22 -8.48 -31.07
C ALA A 58 -9.93 -9.62 -31.79
N ALA A 59 -10.81 -10.38 -31.11
CA ALA A 59 -11.62 -11.42 -31.72
C ALA A 59 -12.63 -10.85 -32.74
N ILE A 60 -13.33 -9.76 -32.37
CA ILE A 60 -14.27 -9.07 -33.27
C ILE A 60 -13.55 -8.49 -34.50
N VAL A 61 -12.43 -7.81 -34.32
CA VAL A 61 -11.66 -7.21 -35.43
C VAL A 61 -10.94 -8.28 -36.26
N GLY A 62 -10.54 -9.40 -35.65
CA GLY A 62 -9.85 -10.51 -36.31
C GLY A 62 -8.33 -10.37 -36.34
N ARG A 63 -7.76 -9.44 -35.57
CA ARG A 63 -6.31 -9.26 -35.41
C ARG A 63 -5.98 -8.77 -33.99
N PRO A 64 -4.89 -9.23 -33.37
CA PRO A 64 -4.48 -8.82 -32.02
C PRO A 64 -3.97 -7.37 -31.97
N ASP A 65 -3.32 -6.92 -33.03
CA ASP A 65 -2.69 -5.60 -33.15
C ASP A 65 -3.57 -4.64 -33.97
N PHE A 66 -4.80 -4.40 -33.50
CA PHE A 66 -5.67 -3.40 -34.09
C PHE A 66 -5.46 -2.02 -33.43
N SER A 67 -5.67 -0.97 -34.21
CA SER A 67 -5.70 0.42 -33.71
C SER A 67 -7.14 0.89 -33.65
N VAL A 68 -7.48 1.56 -32.55
CA VAL A 68 -8.78 2.22 -32.34
C VAL A 68 -8.83 3.62 -32.96
N GLY A 69 -7.79 4.02 -33.70
CA GLY A 69 -7.73 5.30 -34.41
C GLY A 69 -8.47 5.30 -35.76
N ASP A 70 -8.85 4.13 -36.27
CA ASP A 70 -9.58 4.01 -37.53
C ASP A 70 -11.10 3.96 -37.30
N TRP A 71 -11.83 4.79 -38.05
CA TRP A 71 -13.29 4.94 -37.95
C TRP A 71 -14.03 3.63 -38.20
N SER A 72 -13.56 2.81 -39.15
CA SER A 72 -14.20 1.53 -39.47
C SER A 72 -14.09 0.54 -38.30
N THR A 73 -12.96 0.58 -37.58
CA THR A 73 -12.70 -0.27 -36.42
C THR A 73 -13.55 0.17 -35.23
N LEU A 74 -13.65 1.47 -34.97
CA LEU A 74 -14.52 1.99 -33.90
C LEU A 74 -16.00 1.67 -34.16
N TYR A 75 -16.47 1.87 -35.40
CA TYR A 75 -17.85 1.57 -35.77
C TYR A 75 -18.16 0.07 -35.61
N LEU A 76 -17.26 -0.81 -36.07
CA LEU A 76 -17.39 -2.25 -35.90
C LEU A 76 -17.51 -2.65 -34.43
N LEU A 77 -16.66 -2.10 -33.57
CA LEU A 77 -16.70 -2.41 -32.14
C LEU A 77 -18.00 -1.91 -31.49
N ALA A 78 -18.50 -0.74 -31.90
CA ALA A 78 -19.76 -0.21 -31.39
C ALA A 78 -20.96 -1.10 -31.75
N ILE A 79 -21.11 -1.49 -33.02
CA ILE A 79 -22.21 -2.38 -33.43
C ILE A 79 -22.05 -3.80 -32.86
N ALA A 80 -20.83 -4.24 -32.59
CA ALA A 80 -20.56 -5.52 -31.93
C ALA A 80 -20.93 -5.50 -30.44
N MET A 81 -20.76 -4.36 -29.75
CA MET A 81 -21.21 -4.21 -28.37
C MET A 81 -22.73 -4.28 -28.24
N ASP A 82 -23.47 -3.80 -29.24
CA ASP A 82 -24.93 -3.93 -29.26
C ASP A 82 -25.36 -5.38 -29.54
N ALA A 83 -24.60 -6.10 -30.36
CA ALA A 83 -24.84 -7.51 -30.67
C ALA A 83 -24.47 -8.45 -29.51
N GLU A 84 -23.47 -8.06 -28.70
CA GLU A 84 -22.99 -8.81 -27.55
C GLU A 84 -22.81 -7.86 -26.35
N PRO A 85 -23.90 -7.53 -25.65
CA PRO A 85 -23.83 -6.62 -24.51
C PRO A 85 -23.08 -7.21 -23.31
N ASP A 86 -23.11 -8.54 -23.16
CA ASP A 86 -22.49 -9.28 -22.05
C ASP A 86 -21.57 -10.39 -22.61
N PRO A 87 -20.32 -10.07 -23.00
CA PRO A 87 -19.42 -11.07 -23.55
C PRO A 87 -18.94 -12.05 -22.47
N PRO A 88 -18.48 -13.25 -22.87
CA PRO A 88 -17.85 -14.19 -21.95
C PRO A 88 -16.69 -13.56 -21.19
N VAL A 89 -16.62 -13.83 -19.89
CA VAL A 89 -15.47 -13.45 -19.06
C VAL A 89 -14.24 -14.19 -19.58
N THR A 90 -13.19 -13.45 -19.92
CA THR A 90 -11.99 -14.05 -20.49
C THR A 90 -11.08 -14.66 -19.42
N ARG A 91 -10.22 -15.61 -19.81
CA ARG A 91 -9.22 -16.22 -18.91
C ARG A 91 -8.28 -15.17 -18.32
N ALA A 92 -7.95 -14.13 -19.10
CA ALA A 92 -7.13 -13.01 -18.62
C ALA A 92 -7.86 -12.21 -17.51
N GLN A 93 -9.17 -11.99 -17.66
CA GLN A 93 -9.99 -11.33 -16.64
C GLN A 93 -10.10 -12.17 -15.36
N LEU A 94 -10.33 -13.48 -15.49
CA LEU A 94 -10.36 -14.39 -14.34
C LEU A 94 -9.00 -14.43 -13.60
N ALA A 95 -7.89 -14.49 -14.33
CA ALA A 95 -6.55 -14.46 -13.75
C ALA A 95 -6.25 -13.12 -13.06
N ALA A 96 -6.67 -12.00 -13.65
CA ALA A 96 -6.52 -10.68 -13.04
C ALA A 96 -7.33 -10.57 -11.75
N GLN A 97 -8.56 -11.09 -11.73
CA GLN A 97 -9.41 -11.12 -10.55
C GLN A 97 -8.78 -11.94 -9.42
N ALA A 98 -8.30 -13.16 -9.72
CA ALA A 98 -7.60 -14.00 -8.75
C ALA A 98 -6.36 -13.31 -8.17
N ALA A 99 -5.58 -12.61 -9.01
CA ALA A 99 -4.41 -11.85 -8.56
C ALA A 99 -4.78 -10.65 -7.67
N ILE A 100 -5.91 -9.99 -7.91
CA ILE A 100 -6.43 -8.92 -7.05
C ILE A 100 -6.83 -9.49 -5.68
N GLU A 101 -7.53 -10.61 -5.66
CA GLU A 101 -7.96 -11.29 -4.43
C GLU A 101 -6.75 -11.75 -3.61
N GLU A 102 -5.75 -12.37 -4.25
CA GLU A 102 -4.51 -12.77 -3.59
C GLU A 102 -3.77 -11.58 -2.96
N ARG A 103 -3.68 -10.46 -3.68
CA ARG A 103 -3.08 -9.22 -3.16
C ARG A 103 -3.86 -8.66 -1.98
N ALA A 104 -5.19 -8.71 -2.01
CA ALA A 104 -6.03 -8.24 -0.92
C ALA A 104 -5.83 -9.10 0.35
N LEU A 105 -5.80 -10.42 0.21
CA LEU A 105 -5.54 -11.35 1.31
C LEU A 105 -4.14 -11.14 1.90
N SER A 106 -3.13 -11.00 1.05
CA SER A 106 -1.75 -10.72 1.48
C SER A 106 -1.64 -9.36 2.18
N ALA A 107 -2.33 -8.34 1.70
CA ALA A 107 -2.36 -7.02 2.33
C ALA A 107 -2.98 -7.09 3.74
N GLU A 108 -4.07 -7.84 3.92
CA GLU A 108 -4.70 -8.03 5.22
C GLU A 108 -3.79 -8.79 6.20
N ALA A 109 -3.18 -9.89 5.77
CA ALA A 109 -2.23 -10.63 6.60
C ALA A 109 -1.04 -9.74 7.03
N ASN A 110 -0.52 -8.93 6.12
CA ASN A 110 0.55 -7.97 6.41
C ASN A 110 0.11 -6.86 7.37
N ARG A 111 -1.15 -6.38 7.29
CA ARG A 111 -1.70 -5.43 8.27
C ARG A 111 -1.73 -6.04 9.67
N ALA A 112 -2.30 -7.23 9.81
CA ALA A 112 -2.39 -7.93 11.09
C ALA A 112 -0.99 -8.17 11.71
N LEU A 113 -0.01 -8.59 10.92
CA LEU A 113 1.37 -8.75 11.39
C LEU A 113 1.98 -7.43 11.89
N ARG A 114 1.79 -6.32 11.14
CA ARG A 114 2.31 -5.00 11.55
C ARG A 114 1.68 -4.54 12.86
N GLU A 115 0.38 -4.75 13.04
CA GLU A 115 -0.32 -4.41 14.29
C GLU A 115 0.22 -5.23 15.47
N GLN A 116 0.41 -6.53 15.28
CA GLN A 116 1.01 -7.40 16.31
C GLN A 116 2.43 -6.96 16.69
N HIS A 117 3.27 -6.63 15.71
CA HIS A 117 4.62 -6.13 15.94
C HIS A 117 4.62 -4.78 16.68
N THR A 118 3.77 -3.84 16.28
CA THR A 118 3.62 -2.55 16.95
C THR A 118 3.16 -2.73 18.39
N ALA A 119 2.16 -3.58 18.65
CA ALA A 119 1.68 -3.88 19.99
C ALA A 119 2.76 -4.54 20.86
N ALA A 120 3.52 -5.50 20.31
CA ALA A 120 4.64 -6.14 21.00
C ALA A 120 5.74 -5.14 21.36
N ARG A 121 6.09 -4.25 20.43
CA ARG A 121 7.05 -3.16 20.66
C ARG A 121 6.58 -2.23 21.78
N HIS A 122 5.32 -1.79 21.75
CA HIS A 122 4.76 -0.95 22.81
C HIS A 122 4.79 -1.62 24.18
N ARG A 123 4.50 -2.93 24.26
CA ARG A 123 4.60 -3.69 25.54
C ARG A 123 6.04 -3.69 26.06
N THR A 124 7.02 -3.95 25.20
CA THR A 124 8.44 -3.96 25.57
C THR A 124 8.91 -2.58 26.03
N GLU A 125 8.54 -1.52 25.31
CA GLU A 125 8.85 -0.12 25.68
C GLU A 125 8.24 0.27 27.02
N ALA A 126 6.97 -0.07 27.25
CA ALA A 126 6.28 0.21 28.49
C ALA A 126 6.92 -0.53 29.68
N ALA A 127 7.28 -1.81 29.50
CA ALA A 127 7.95 -2.59 30.53
C ALA A 127 9.35 -2.03 30.87
N ALA A 128 10.13 -1.65 29.85
CA ALA A 128 11.45 -1.05 30.03
C ALA A 128 11.36 0.31 30.76
N TRP A 129 10.40 1.15 30.38
CA TRP A 129 10.15 2.42 31.05
C TRP A 129 9.74 2.22 32.51
N ALA A 130 8.76 1.35 32.76
CA ALA A 130 8.32 1.03 34.12
C ALA A 130 9.47 0.53 34.99
N ALA A 131 10.35 -0.32 34.44
CA ALA A 131 11.54 -0.79 35.15
C ALA A 131 12.51 0.35 35.48
N ALA A 132 12.74 1.26 34.54
CA ALA A 132 13.69 2.35 34.70
C ALA A 132 13.19 3.42 35.69
N VAL A 133 11.89 3.74 35.69
CA VAL A 133 11.34 4.75 36.62
C VAL A 133 11.14 4.25 38.03
N ARG A 134 10.96 2.94 38.25
CA ARG A 134 10.81 2.37 39.60
C ARG A 134 11.97 2.72 40.55
N THR A 135 13.17 2.90 40.02
CA THR A 135 14.36 3.26 40.81
C THR A 135 14.72 4.74 40.69
N CYS A 136 13.94 5.54 39.97
CA CYS A 136 14.22 6.95 39.75
C CYS A 136 13.76 7.77 40.96
N LEU A 137 14.70 8.44 41.62
CA LEU A 137 14.42 9.27 42.81
C LEU A 137 14.17 10.74 42.45
N VAL A 138 14.19 11.09 41.16
CA VAL A 138 14.02 12.46 40.69
C VAL A 138 12.73 12.57 39.89
N LYS A 139 12.00 13.67 40.06
CA LYS A 139 10.85 13.98 39.22
C LYS A 139 11.30 14.24 37.78
N VAL A 140 10.72 13.50 36.85
CA VAL A 140 10.96 13.61 35.43
C VAL A 140 9.65 13.74 34.66
N ILE A 141 9.73 14.34 33.49
CA ILE A 141 8.64 14.39 32.50
C ILE A 141 9.12 13.78 31.18
N VAL A 142 8.18 13.42 30.31
CA VAL A 142 8.48 12.89 28.97
C VAL A 142 7.97 13.88 27.94
N CYS A 143 8.83 14.24 26.98
CA CYS A 143 8.48 15.10 25.85
C CYS A 143 8.91 14.43 24.54
N GLU A 144 8.15 14.65 23.46
CA GLU A 144 8.52 14.22 22.12
C GLU A 144 9.48 15.19 21.46
N ASN A 145 10.31 14.71 20.54
CA ASN A 145 11.08 15.59 19.68
C ASN A 145 10.21 16.12 18.52
N ARG A 146 10.28 17.43 18.27
CA ARG A 146 9.58 18.09 17.14
C ARG A 146 10.02 17.52 15.79
N TYR A 147 11.29 17.18 15.68
CA TYR A 147 11.91 16.69 14.45
C TYR A 147 12.38 15.25 14.64
N GLY A 148 11.56 14.29 14.21
CA GLY A 148 11.93 12.87 14.14
C GLY A 148 13.09 12.66 13.16
N ARG A 149 14.07 11.82 13.52
CA ARG A 149 15.04 11.28 12.56
C ARG A 149 14.65 9.86 12.20
N VAL A 150 14.73 9.59 10.90
CA VAL A 150 14.37 8.35 10.24
C VAL A 150 15.50 7.32 10.42
N ARG A 151 15.14 6.11 10.85
CA ARG A 151 15.75 4.87 10.35
C ARG A 151 14.61 4.11 9.68
N ASP A 152 14.80 3.65 8.46
CA ASP A 152 13.85 2.81 7.71
C ASP A 152 12.52 3.48 7.24
N GLY A 153 12.59 4.76 6.86
CA GLY A 153 11.51 5.44 6.10
C GLY A 153 10.32 5.96 6.93
N ALA A 154 10.07 5.44 8.13
CA ALA A 154 9.04 5.95 9.02
C ALA A 154 9.58 7.10 9.91
N ARG A 155 8.92 8.27 9.90
CA ARG A 155 9.23 9.36 10.83
C ARG A 155 8.63 9.04 12.20
N GLU A 156 9.34 8.31 13.03
CA GLU A 156 8.94 8.12 14.43
C GLU A 156 9.55 9.20 15.32
N ARG A 157 8.70 9.90 16.08
CA ARG A 157 9.14 10.83 17.11
C ARG A 157 9.66 10.04 18.30
N LEU A 158 10.87 10.35 18.74
CA LEU A 158 11.46 9.80 19.94
C LEU A 158 10.93 10.55 21.16
N ARG A 159 10.59 9.78 22.19
CA ARG A 159 10.11 10.27 23.48
C ARG A 159 11.28 10.32 24.44
N HIS A 160 11.59 11.52 24.93
CA HIS A 160 12.77 11.83 25.74
C HIS A 160 12.39 12.14 27.18
N VAL A 161 13.26 11.76 28.11
CA VAL A 161 13.10 12.05 29.54
C VAL A 161 13.78 13.36 29.88
N LEU A 162 13.08 14.27 30.55
CA LEU A 162 13.59 15.56 31.02
C LEU A 162 13.46 15.59 32.54
N PRO A 163 14.55 15.89 33.28
CA PRO A 163 14.45 16.11 34.72
C PRO A 163 13.88 17.51 34.99
N LEU A 164 13.06 17.62 36.03
CA LEU A 164 12.49 18.92 36.46
C LEU A 164 13.50 19.80 37.22
N GLY A 165 14.55 19.18 37.75
CA GLY A 165 15.68 19.87 38.37
C GLY A 165 16.99 19.43 37.74
N GLU A 166 18.09 20.06 38.13
CA GLU A 166 19.41 19.60 37.71
C GLU A 166 19.77 18.27 38.37
N VAL A 167 20.36 17.37 37.59
CA VAL A 167 20.72 16.03 38.04
C VAL A 167 22.09 15.59 37.54
N PHE A 168 22.65 14.59 38.19
CA PHE A 168 23.83 13.86 37.71
C PHE A 168 23.47 12.42 37.39
N SER A 169 24.01 11.88 36.29
CA SER A 169 24.05 10.43 36.05
C SER A 169 25.49 9.92 36.20
N GLY A 170 25.69 8.85 36.97
CA GLY A 170 27.02 8.31 37.23
C GLY A 170 27.89 9.30 38.03
N ARG A 171 29.21 9.32 37.77
CA ARG A 171 30.15 10.13 38.56
C ARG A 171 30.29 11.60 38.14
N ARG A 172 30.05 11.94 36.88
CA ARG A 172 30.48 13.25 36.32
C ARG A 172 29.52 13.91 35.34
N ARG A 173 28.50 13.22 34.83
CA ARG A 173 27.63 13.78 33.79
C ARG A 173 26.49 14.56 34.44
N ARG A 174 26.56 15.90 34.35
CA ARG A 174 25.46 16.82 34.71
C ARG A 174 24.43 16.87 33.58
N HIS A 175 23.16 16.86 33.95
CA HIS A 175 22.01 17.11 33.08
C HIS A 175 21.24 18.29 33.64
N LEU A 176 20.90 19.23 32.75
CA LEU A 176 20.22 20.46 33.13
C LEU A 176 18.69 20.21 33.21
N ALA A 177 18.03 20.99 34.06
CA ALA A 177 16.57 21.00 34.14
C ALA A 177 15.96 21.34 32.77
N GLY A 178 14.88 20.64 32.40
CA GLY A 178 14.18 20.86 31.13
C GLY A 178 14.95 20.43 29.87
N ARG A 179 16.12 19.78 30.00
CA ARG A 179 16.86 19.19 28.87
C ARG A 179 16.72 17.68 28.87
N ALA A 180 16.67 17.07 27.68
CA ALA A 180 16.61 15.62 27.59
C ALA A 180 17.89 14.98 28.18
N LEU A 181 17.76 13.90 28.94
CA LEU A 181 18.91 13.20 29.55
C LEU A 181 19.92 12.69 28.51
N CYS A 182 19.46 12.37 27.30
CA CYS A 182 20.34 11.94 26.22
C CYS A 182 21.11 13.09 25.56
N GLU A 183 20.73 14.35 25.83
CA GLU A 183 21.38 15.51 25.26
C GLU A 183 22.85 15.57 25.71
N THR A 184 23.74 15.79 24.74
CA THR A 184 25.16 15.98 25.03
C THR A 184 25.33 17.32 25.75
N PRO A 185 26.00 17.37 26.91
CA PRO A 185 26.32 18.62 27.58
C PRO A 185 27.06 19.58 26.63
N GLY A 186 26.66 20.85 26.61
CA GLY A 186 27.29 21.87 25.76
C GLY A 186 26.95 21.78 24.26
N ARG A 187 25.93 21.00 23.87
CA ARG A 187 25.49 20.92 22.47
C ARG A 187 25.05 22.30 21.96
N ALA A 188 25.70 22.78 20.89
CA ALA A 188 25.46 24.12 20.31
C ALA A 188 24.00 24.39 19.89
N LYS A 189 23.28 23.34 19.46
CA LYS A 189 21.84 23.40 19.17
C LYS A 189 21.15 22.38 20.05
N PRO A 190 20.34 22.77 21.06
CA PRO A 190 19.61 21.82 21.88
C PRO A 190 18.65 20.94 21.07
N LEU A 191 18.18 19.83 21.66
CA LEU A 191 17.11 19.05 21.06
C LEU A 191 15.84 19.89 21.02
N ALA A 192 15.20 19.94 19.85
CA ALA A 192 13.89 20.58 19.71
C ALA A 192 12.83 19.60 20.21
N LEU A 193 12.26 19.92 21.35
CA LEU A 193 11.25 19.12 22.04
C LEU A 193 9.92 19.86 22.01
N ASP A 194 8.82 19.11 21.96
CA ASP A 194 7.49 19.65 22.15
C ASP A 194 7.40 20.29 23.56
N GLU A 195 6.64 21.38 23.66
CA GLU A 195 6.49 22.13 24.91
C GLU A 195 5.60 21.37 25.91
N ASP A 196 4.62 20.64 25.40
CA ASP A 196 3.69 19.88 26.22
C ASP A 196 4.27 18.51 26.60
N PRO A 197 4.33 18.18 27.90
CA PRO A 197 4.69 16.85 28.34
C PRO A 197 3.58 15.84 27.98
N ILE A 198 3.99 14.62 27.68
CA ILE A 198 3.08 13.54 27.31
C ILE A 198 3.04 12.46 28.40
N ALA A 199 1.86 11.87 28.60
CA ALA A 199 1.65 10.75 29.51
C ALA A 199 2.00 9.40 28.85
N ALA A 200 3.20 9.28 28.29
CA ALA A 200 3.66 8.06 27.60
C ALA A 200 5.08 7.64 28.02
N PRO A 201 5.44 6.36 27.85
CA PRO A 201 6.80 5.88 28.06
C PRO A 201 7.84 6.63 27.22
N ALA A 202 9.04 6.84 27.76
CA ALA A 202 10.17 7.29 26.96
C ALA A 202 10.67 6.15 26.05
N THR A 203 11.05 6.49 24.81
CA THR A 203 11.58 5.53 23.83
C THR A 203 13.05 5.76 23.49
N CYS A 204 13.60 6.91 23.87
CA CYS A 204 15.03 7.15 23.68
C CYS A 204 15.85 6.22 24.59
N GLN A 205 16.54 5.23 24.01
CA GLN A 205 17.36 4.25 24.73
C GLN A 205 18.39 4.90 25.67
N ARG A 206 19.00 6.02 25.29
CA ARG A 206 19.93 6.76 26.15
C ARG A 206 19.23 7.43 27.33
N CYS A 207 18.01 7.92 27.15
CA CYS A 207 17.25 8.45 28.29
C CYS A 207 16.88 7.32 29.26
N LEU A 208 16.45 6.16 28.73
CA LEU A 208 16.15 4.97 29.53
C LEU A 208 17.37 4.47 30.32
N SER A 209 18.57 4.50 29.74
CA SER A 209 19.77 4.07 30.45
C SER A 209 20.17 5.03 31.57
N TYR A 210 19.95 6.34 31.40
CA TYR A 210 20.32 7.34 32.41
C TYR A 210 19.28 7.51 33.51
N VAL A 211 17.99 7.44 33.21
CA VAL A 211 16.91 7.78 34.18
C VAL A 211 16.94 6.93 35.45
N SER A 212 17.38 5.67 35.37
CA SER A 212 17.52 4.80 36.54
C SER A 212 18.73 5.14 37.42
N GLN A 213 19.64 5.98 36.92
CA GLN A 213 20.92 6.33 37.57
C GLN A 213 21.00 7.79 38.03
N ILE A 214 19.98 8.61 37.71
CA ILE A 214 20.02 10.04 38.03
C ILE A 214 19.83 10.30 39.52
N ARG A 215 20.54 11.31 40.02
CA ARG A 215 20.43 11.83 41.38
C ARG A 215 20.37 13.35 41.33
N MET A 216 19.66 13.98 42.27
CA MET A 216 19.63 15.43 42.39
C MET A 216 21.05 16.00 42.46
N ALA A 217 21.31 17.07 41.72
CA ALA A 217 22.48 17.90 41.98
C ALA A 217 22.33 18.50 43.39
N ALA A 218 23.34 18.35 44.24
CA ALA A 218 23.36 19.09 45.49
C ALA A 218 23.30 20.59 45.17
N ALA A 219 22.51 21.34 45.93
CA ALA A 219 22.53 22.79 45.86
C ALA A 219 23.96 23.24 46.16
N ALA A 220 24.63 23.81 45.16
CA ALA A 220 25.94 24.42 45.30
C ALA A 220 25.82 25.78 46.01
#